data_AF-A0A961RC40-F1
#
_entry.id   AF-A0A961RC40-F1
#
_cell.length_a   1.000
_cell.length_b   1.000
_cell.length_c   1.000
_cell.angle_alpha   90.00
_cell.angle_beta   90.00
_cell.angle_gamma   90.00
#
_symmetry.space_group_name_H-M   'P 1'
#
loop_
_entity.id
_entity.type
_entity.pdbx_description
1 polymer ?
#
loop_
_entity_poly.entity_id
_entity_poly.type
_entity_poly.pdbx_seq_one_letter_code
_entity_poly.pdbx_strand_id
1 'polypeptide(L)'
;MIGAWLRGLGAQHFDIRMNTGGGFVTRIVERPGCWMEPAALQALSTDLRTVASRTLKAGELTYGVFSGDAERMKHSVITIVARRDTGKPVAFNALALMDLDLGGKRQEVLHLGLVMVDPDERSQGLSWILYGLTCILLFARNQLRPLWISNVTQVPAVVGMVSETFSGVYPGPHEGAKRTLRHVLLARQIMARHRHVFGVGDDAGFDEARFVITNAYTGGSDDLKKTFDDAPKHRQAEYNDFCARELDYARGDDVLQLGQMDLAAAGSYLTGAVPRGSLAGLALAGGLVVLQRLALPLIHWSDTRRQWSILRPWKP
;
A
#
# COMPACT_ATOMS: atom_id res chain seq x y z
N MET A 1 -10.15 -18.87 -14.25
CA MET A 1 -9.71 -17.80 -13.32
C MET A 1 -9.09 -18.38 -12.04
N ILE A 2 -9.77 -19.24 -11.28
CA ILE A 2 -9.32 -19.77 -9.97
C ILE A 2 -7.94 -20.48 -10.00
N GLY A 3 -7.59 -21.19 -11.09
CA GLY A 3 -6.32 -21.93 -11.20
C GLY A 3 -5.05 -21.07 -11.22
N ALA A 4 -5.11 -19.83 -11.72
CA ALA A 4 -3.97 -18.90 -11.70
C ALA A 4 -3.72 -18.34 -10.28
N TRP A 5 -4.80 -18.16 -9.52
CA TRP A 5 -4.73 -17.68 -8.13
C TRP A 5 -4.12 -18.73 -7.21
N LEU A 6 -4.52 -20.00 -7.36
CA LEU A 6 -4.02 -21.11 -6.53
C LEU A 6 -2.53 -21.41 -6.78
N ARG A 7 -2.03 -21.30 -8.03
CA ARG A 7 -0.59 -21.46 -8.32
C ARG A 7 0.25 -20.28 -7.84
N GLY A 8 -0.28 -19.05 -7.95
CA GLY A 8 0.42 -17.84 -7.51
C GLY A 8 0.55 -17.72 -5.99
N LEU A 9 -0.45 -18.19 -5.22
CA LEU A 9 -0.44 -18.14 -3.75
C LEU A 9 0.56 -19.11 -3.10
N GLY A 10 0.95 -20.18 -3.80
CA GLY A 10 1.93 -21.16 -3.32
C GLY A 10 3.37 -20.89 -3.78
N ALA A 11 3.59 -19.95 -4.71
CA ALA A 11 4.90 -19.60 -5.21
C ALA A 11 5.70 -18.78 -4.18
N GLN A 12 7.02 -18.86 -4.22
CA GLN A 12 7.89 -18.08 -3.32
C GLN A 12 7.72 -16.57 -3.50
N HIS A 13 7.38 -16.13 -4.72
CA HIS A 13 7.10 -14.73 -5.07
C HIS A 13 5.88 -14.67 -6.00
N PHE A 14 5.04 -13.63 -5.86
CA PHE A 14 3.92 -13.40 -6.77
C PHE A 14 4.37 -12.89 -8.14
N ASP A 15 3.91 -13.55 -9.20
CA ASP A 15 3.75 -12.97 -10.54
C ASP A 15 2.39 -13.41 -11.09
N ILE A 16 1.38 -12.56 -10.90
CA ILE A 16 0.01 -12.88 -11.27
C ILE A 16 -0.43 -11.94 -12.38
N ARG A 17 -0.87 -12.51 -13.50
CA ARG A 17 -1.53 -11.77 -14.59
C ARG A 17 -3.01 -12.10 -14.63
N MET A 18 -3.85 -11.07 -14.71
CA MET A 18 -5.30 -11.23 -14.78
C MET A 18 -5.97 -10.18 -15.64
N ASN A 19 -7.08 -10.57 -16.25
CA ASN A 19 -7.97 -9.65 -16.95
C ASN A 19 -8.82 -8.90 -15.92
N THR A 20 -8.71 -7.58 -15.86
CA THR A 20 -9.36 -6.75 -14.85
C THR A 20 -10.62 -6.03 -15.33
N GLY A 21 -11.18 -6.46 -16.46
CA GLY A 21 -12.35 -5.82 -17.08
C GLY A 21 -11.96 -4.57 -17.88
N GLY A 22 -12.92 -3.95 -18.57
CA GLY A 22 -12.71 -2.66 -19.27
C GLY A 22 -11.64 -2.67 -20.38
N GLY A 23 -11.25 -3.84 -20.91
CA GLY A 23 -10.16 -3.93 -21.88
C GLY A 23 -8.76 -3.87 -21.27
N PHE A 24 -8.63 -4.04 -19.94
CA PHE A 24 -7.33 -4.01 -19.25
C PHE A 24 -6.82 -5.42 -18.88
N VAL A 25 -5.51 -5.47 -18.71
CA VAL A 25 -4.75 -6.58 -18.12
C VAL A 25 -3.91 -6.02 -16.99
N THR A 26 -3.97 -6.67 -15.83
CA THR A 26 -3.17 -6.31 -14.66
C THR A 26 -2.15 -7.40 -14.37
N ARG A 27 -0.92 -6.98 -14.09
CA ARG A 27 0.14 -7.83 -13.58
C ARG A 27 0.56 -7.35 -12.19
N ILE A 28 0.60 -8.25 -11.23
CA ILE A 28 1.09 -8.00 -9.86
C ILE A 28 2.35 -8.81 -9.67
N VAL A 29 3.43 -8.13 -9.29
CA VAL A 29 4.77 -8.69 -9.15
C VAL A 29 5.30 -8.37 -7.77
N GLU A 30 5.65 -9.38 -6.99
CA GLU A 30 6.21 -9.22 -5.65
C GLU A 30 7.72 -9.47 -5.65
N ARG A 31 8.45 -8.56 -4.99
CA ARG A 31 9.89 -8.60 -4.78
C ARG A 31 10.67 -8.96 -6.06
N PRO A 32 10.42 -8.28 -7.20
CA PRO A 32 11.04 -8.66 -8.47
C PRO A 32 12.57 -8.68 -8.42
N GLY A 33 13.19 -7.83 -7.60
CA GLY A 33 14.65 -7.84 -7.41
C GLY A 33 15.22 -9.14 -6.80
N CYS A 34 14.38 -10.02 -6.24
CA CYS A 34 14.83 -11.31 -5.69
C CYS A 34 14.96 -12.43 -6.74
N TRP A 35 14.32 -12.30 -7.90
CA TRP A 35 14.13 -13.44 -8.81
C TRP A 35 14.01 -13.10 -10.29
N MET A 36 13.72 -11.85 -10.66
CA MET A 36 13.70 -11.45 -12.06
C MET A 36 15.10 -11.28 -12.61
N GLU A 37 15.31 -11.76 -13.84
CA GLU A 37 16.51 -11.47 -14.61
C GLU A 37 16.69 -9.96 -14.83
N PRO A 38 17.93 -9.44 -14.87
CA PRO A 38 18.20 -8.01 -15.01
C PRO A 38 17.49 -7.34 -16.20
N ALA A 39 17.41 -8.02 -17.34
CA ALA A 39 16.72 -7.51 -18.52
C ALA A 39 15.19 -7.36 -18.30
N ALA A 40 14.57 -8.32 -17.60
CA ALA A 40 13.14 -8.28 -17.28
C ALA A 40 12.84 -7.20 -16.23
N LEU A 41 13.73 -7.04 -15.24
CA LEU A 41 13.65 -5.98 -14.24
C LEU A 41 13.70 -4.61 -14.90
N GLN A 42 14.58 -4.45 -15.90
CA GLN A 42 14.75 -3.18 -16.58
C GLN A 42 13.63 -2.87 -17.59
N ALA A 43 13.05 -3.89 -18.20
CA ALA A 43 11.79 -3.74 -18.93
C ALA A 43 10.67 -3.26 -18.00
N LEU A 44 10.52 -3.86 -16.81
CA LEU A 44 9.53 -3.44 -15.83
C LEU A 44 9.74 -1.97 -15.41
N SER A 45 10.97 -1.58 -15.08
CA SER A 45 11.31 -0.18 -14.78
C SER A 45 10.95 0.78 -15.92
N THR A 46 11.18 0.37 -17.16
CA THR A 46 10.84 1.15 -18.36
C THR A 46 9.34 1.35 -18.51
N ASP A 47 8.54 0.32 -18.24
CA ASP A 47 7.07 0.43 -18.26
C ASP A 47 6.58 1.44 -17.19
N LEU A 48 7.16 1.41 -15.98
CA LEU A 48 6.80 2.35 -14.91
C LEU A 48 7.16 3.80 -15.29
N ARG A 49 8.35 4.02 -15.85
CA ARG A 49 8.78 5.34 -16.34
C ARG A 49 7.88 5.86 -17.47
N THR A 50 7.41 4.97 -18.35
CA THR A 50 6.47 5.33 -19.42
C THR A 50 5.18 5.92 -18.86
N VAL A 51 4.60 5.31 -17.83
CA VAL A 51 3.42 5.87 -17.16
C VAL A 51 3.78 7.15 -16.40
N ALA A 52 4.90 7.18 -15.68
CA ALA A 52 5.31 8.34 -14.88
C ALA A 52 5.49 9.60 -15.72
N SER A 53 6.15 9.49 -16.88
CA SER A 53 6.38 10.58 -17.83
C SER A 53 5.10 11.23 -18.38
N ARG A 54 3.96 10.52 -18.35
CA ARG A 54 2.65 11.07 -18.72
C ARG A 54 2.00 11.86 -17.57
N THR A 55 2.41 11.58 -16.33
CA THR A 55 1.79 12.13 -15.12
C THR A 55 2.54 13.29 -14.49
N LEU A 56 3.86 13.39 -14.71
CA LEU A 56 4.72 14.43 -14.16
C LEU A 56 5.27 15.34 -15.26
N LYS A 57 5.41 16.63 -14.95
CA LYS A 57 6.04 17.60 -15.86
C LYS A 57 7.55 17.44 -15.75
N ALA A 58 8.21 17.05 -16.84
CA ALA A 58 9.68 17.09 -17.06
C ALA A 58 10.54 16.96 -15.79
N GLY A 59 10.39 15.84 -15.08
CA GLY A 59 11.21 15.46 -13.93
C GLY A 59 11.35 13.95 -13.92
N GLU A 60 12.59 13.46 -13.90
CA GLU A 60 12.85 12.03 -13.74
C GLU A 60 12.73 11.71 -12.25
N LEU A 61 11.67 11.00 -11.85
CA LEU A 61 11.69 10.35 -10.53
C LEU A 61 12.84 9.34 -10.55
N THR A 62 13.89 9.62 -9.79
CA THR A 62 15.10 8.78 -9.75
C THR A 62 15.12 7.82 -8.56
N TYR A 63 14.12 7.87 -7.68
CA TYR A 63 14.07 7.08 -6.45
C TYR A 63 13.24 5.79 -6.58
N GLY A 64 13.48 4.85 -5.66
CA GLY A 64 12.65 3.66 -5.48
C GLY A 64 12.61 2.73 -6.71
N VAL A 65 11.40 2.45 -7.20
CA VAL A 65 11.16 1.53 -8.32
C VAL A 65 11.57 2.09 -9.69
N PHE A 66 11.89 3.37 -9.79
CA PHE A 66 12.28 3.96 -11.07
C PHE A 66 13.75 3.78 -11.39
N SER A 67 14.61 3.39 -10.44
CA SER A 67 16.04 3.21 -10.74
C SER A 67 16.33 1.93 -11.51
N GLY A 68 15.43 0.94 -11.49
CA GLY A 68 15.70 -0.41 -12.02
C GLY A 68 16.65 -1.23 -11.15
N ASP A 69 17.02 -0.72 -9.97
CA ASP A 69 17.95 -1.37 -9.05
C ASP A 69 17.29 -2.57 -8.36
N ALA A 70 17.90 -3.75 -8.50
CA ALA A 70 17.46 -4.98 -7.86
C ALA A 70 17.38 -4.85 -6.33
N GLU A 71 18.32 -4.12 -5.71
CA GLU A 71 18.35 -3.94 -4.26
C GLU A 71 17.16 -3.12 -3.75
N ARG A 72 16.63 -2.20 -4.56
CA ARG A 72 15.41 -1.46 -4.23
C ARG A 72 14.17 -2.29 -4.54
N MET A 73 14.15 -2.93 -5.71
CA MET A 73 12.99 -3.70 -6.19
C MET A 73 12.76 -5.02 -5.42
N LYS A 74 13.74 -5.54 -4.68
CA LYS A 74 13.54 -6.71 -3.80
C LYS A 74 12.62 -6.43 -2.61
N HIS A 75 12.36 -5.15 -2.32
CA HIS A 75 11.44 -4.69 -1.28
C HIS A 75 10.16 -4.08 -1.86
N SER A 76 9.84 -4.34 -3.14
CA SER A 76 8.68 -3.73 -3.79
C SER A 76 7.62 -4.75 -4.17
N VAL A 77 6.35 -4.32 -4.16
CA VAL A 77 5.26 -5.03 -4.83
C VAL A 77 4.68 -4.10 -5.88
N ILE A 78 4.83 -4.49 -7.14
CA ILE A 78 4.50 -3.67 -8.30
C ILE A 78 3.22 -4.21 -8.92
N THR A 79 2.22 -3.35 -9.02
CA THR A 79 1.00 -3.60 -9.78
C THR A 79 1.04 -2.74 -11.03
N ILE A 80 1.04 -3.34 -12.21
CA ILE A 80 0.98 -2.62 -13.48
C ILE A 80 -0.27 -2.98 -14.25
N VAL A 81 -0.93 -1.97 -14.81
CA VAL A 81 -2.12 -2.10 -15.64
C VAL A 81 -1.76 -1.67 -17.05
N ALA A 82 -2.07 -2.53 -18.01
CA ALA A 82 -1.87 -2.28 -19.43
C ALA A 82 -3.18 -2.47 -20.20
N ARG A 83 -3.32 -1.76 -21.32
CA ARG A 83 -4.40 -2.02 -22.27
C ARG A 83 -4.19 -3.38 -22.93
N ARG A 84 -5.26 -4.16 -23.09
CA ARG A 84 -5.21 -5.51 -23.65
C ARG A 84 -4.90 -5.53 -25.14
N ASP A 85 -5.39 -4.53 -25.88
CA ASP A 85 -5.26 -4.44 -27.34
C ASP A 85 -3.83 -4.12 -27.78
N THR A 86 -3.17 -3.23 -27.06
CA THR A 86 -1.89 -2.62 -27.43
C THR A 86 -0.75 -3.07 -26.51
N GLY A 87 -1.06 -3.62 -25.34
CA GLY A 87 -0.07 -3.91 -24.30
C GLY A 87 0.51 -2.67 -23.64
N LYS A 88 0.05 -1.46 -23.99
CA LYS A 88 0.59 -0.19 -23.47
C LYS A 88 0.31 -0.09 -21.96
N PRO A 89 1.31 0.15 -21.10
CA PRO A 89 1.09 0.43 -19.69
C PRO A 89 0.41 1.79 -19.51
N VAL A 90 -0.64 1.81 -18.69
CA VAL A 90 -1.48 3.00 -18.45
C VAL A 90 -1.56 3.40 -16.99
N ALA A 91 -1.28 2.49 -16.06
CA ALA A 91 -1.25 2.80 -14.64
C ALA A 91 -0.34 1.84 -13.89
N PHE A 92 0.19 2.29 -12.76
CA PHE A 92 0.84 1.40 -11.82
C PHE A 92 0.67 1.85 -10.36
N ASN A 93 0.88 0.89 -9.47
CA ASN A 93 1.11 1.10 -8.06
C ASN A 93 2.41 0.39 -7.66
N ALA A 94 3.23 1.07 -6.85
CA ALA A 94 4.47 0.55 -6.32
C ALA A 94 4.44 0.61 -4.80
N LEU A 95 4.11 -0.53 -4.18
CA LEU A 95 4.16 -0.69 -2.73
C LEU A 95 5.60 -1.00 -2.29
N ALA A 96 5.95 -0.61 -1.07
CA ALA A 96 7.23 -0.97 -0.46
C ALA A 96 7.03 -1.80 0.82
N LEU A 97 7.90 -2.77 1.04
CA LEU A 97 7.93 -3.65 2.21
C LEU A 97 9.05 -3.21 3.14
N MET A 98 8.68 -2.68 4.30
CA MET A 98 9.61 -2.24 5.33
C MET A 98 9.73 -3.29 6.43
N ASP A 99 10.95 -3.79 6.63
CA ASP A 99 11.27 -4.68 7.74
C ASP A 99 11.63 -3.87 8.99
N LEU A 100 10.86 -4.06 10.05
CA LEU A 100 11.03 -3.41 11.36
C LEU A 100 11.37 -4.46 12.43
N ASP A 101 12.02 -4.04 13.51
CA ASP A 101 12.37 -4.89 14.64
C ASP A 101 11.77 -4.34 15.94
N LEU A 102 10.58 -4.80 16.29
CA LEU A 102 9.88 -4.37 17.49
C LEU A 102 10.14 -5.32 18.64
N GLY A 103 11.17 -5.03 19.43
CA GLY A 103 11.50 -5.80 20.63
C GLY A 103 11.98 -7.22 20.31
N GLY A 104 12.87 -7.36 19.33
CA GLY A 104 13.42 -8.64 18.88
C GLY A 104 12.48 -9.43 17.97
N LYS A 105 11.35 -8.84 17.57
CA LYS A 105 10.37 -9.45 16.66
C LYS A 105 10.37 -8.69 15.34
N ARG A 106 10.70 -9.39 14.26
CA ARG A 106 10.59 -8.85 12.90
C ARG A 106 9.11 -8.60 12.58
N GLN A 107 8.80 -7.36 12.21
CA GLN A 107 7.49 -6.90 11.80
C GLN A 107 7.63 -6.29 10.40
N GLU A 108 6.89 -6.80 9.44
CA GLU A 108 6.80 -6.20 8.11
C GLU A 108 5.68 -5.15 8.09
N VAL A 109 5.94 -3.99 7.48
CA VAL A 109 4.96 -2.93 7.20
C VAL A 109 4.92 -2.68 5.71
N LEU A 110 3.71 -2.72 5.15
CA LEU A 110 3.46 -2.45 3.74
C LEU A 110 3.16 -0.96 3.55
N HIS A 111 4.04 -0.25 2.88
CA HIS A 111 3.81 1.12 2.48
C HIS A 111 3.00 1.18 1.18
N LEU A 112 1.90 1.94 1.17
CA LEU A 112 1.01 2.10 0.01
C LEU A 112 1.69 2.76 -1.20
N GLY A 113 2.77 3.48 -0.96
CA GLY A 113 3.69 3.96 -1.97
C GLY A 113 3.01 4.77 -3.07
N LEU A 114 3.61 4.70 -4.26
CA LEU A 114 3.29 5.59 -5.36
C LEU A 114 2.21 4.98 -6.25
N VAL A 115 1.25 5.80 -6.65
CA VAL A 115 0.27 5.45 -7.69
C VAL A 115 0.27 6.51 -8.78
N MET A 116 0.34 6.02 -10.00
CA MET A 116 0.29 6.86 -11.20
C MET A 116 -0.67 6.26 -12.19
N VAL A 117 -1.52 7.11 -12.76
CA VAL A 117 -2.51 6.77 -13.76
C VAL A 117 -2.38 7.79 -14.89
N ASP A 118 -2.17 7.29 -16.11
CA ASP A 118 -2.17 8.08 -17.35
C ASP A 118 -3.40 9.03 -17.32
N PRO A 119 -3.22 10.35 -17.46
CA PRO A 119 -4.30 11.32 -17.34
C PRO A 119 -5.51 10.99 -18.23
N ASP A 120 -5.26 10.42 -19.41
CA ASP A 120 -6.29 10.05 -20.40
C ASP A 120 -7.11 8.82 -19.98
N GLU A 121 -6.67 8.10 -18.94
CA GLU A 121 -7.23 6.81 -18.48
C GLU A 121 -7.83 6.91 -17.06
N ARG A 122 -7.89 8.12 -16.49
CA ARG A 122 -8.45 8.34 -15.15
C ARG A 122 -9.95 8.02 -15.12
N SER A 123 -10.46 7.74 -13.91
CA SER A 123 -11.88 7.47 -13.64
C SER A 123 -12.45 6.18 -14.26
N GLN A 124 -11.61 5.27 -14.78
CA GLN A 124 -12.05 3.95 -15.28
C GLN A 124 -12.05 2.85 -14.21
N GLY A 125 -12.23 3.21 -12.94
CA GLY A 125 -12.28 2.24 -11.82
C GLY A 125 -10.94 1.60 -11.45
N LEU A 126 -9.82 2.12 -11.97
CA LEU A 126 -8.47 1.55 -11.75
C LEU A 126 -8.01 1.61 -10.29
N SER A 127 -8.52 2.55 -9.49
CA SER A 127 -8.10 2.73 -8.08
C SER A 127 -8.33 1.47 -7.23
N TRP A 128 -9.40 0.72 -7.47
CA TRP A 128 -9.64 -0.57 -6.79
C TRP A 128 -8.52 -1.58 -7.06
N ILE A 129 -8.08 -1.66 -8.32
CA ILE A 129 -7.03 -2.58 -8.77
C ILE A 129 -5.68 -2.16 -8.17
N LEU A 130 -5.39 -0.86 -8.18
CA LEU A 130 -4.10 -0.32 -7.80
C LEU A 130 -3.85 -0.33 -6.29
N TYR A 131 -4.88 -0.12 -5.47
CA TYR A 131 -4.72 -0.07 -4.00
C TYR A 131 -5.26 -1.32 -3.29
N GLY A 132 -6.42 -1.80 -3.71
CA GLY A 132 -7.19 -2.80 -2.98
C GLY A 132 -6.78 -4.22 -3.25
N LEU A 133 -6.79 -4.59 -4.52
CA LEU A 133 -6.57 -5.95 -4.99
C LEU A 133 -5.24 -6.50 -4.48
N THR A 134 -4.16 -5.72 -4.60
CA THR A 134 -2.82 -6.13 -4.17
C THR A 134 -2.74 -6.29 -2.66
N CYS A 135 -3.34 -5.37 -1.88
CA CYS A 135 -3.40 -5.49 -0.43
C CYS A 135 -4.20 -6.73 0.02
N ILE A 136 -5.32 -7.04 -0.64
CA ILE A 136 -6.12 -8.24 -0.36
C ILE A 136 -5.32 -9.51 -0.68
N LEU A 137 -4.61 -9.54 -1.80
CA LEU A 137 -3.77 -10.68 -2.19
C LEU A 137 -2.64 -10.93 -1.20
N LEU A 138 -1.96 -9.86 -0.77
CA LEU A 138 -0.92 -9.93 0.26
C LEU A 138 -1.50 -10.37 1.61
N PHE A 139 -2.69 -9.87 1.97
CA PHE A 139 -3.39 -10.29 3.18
C PHE A 139 -3.77 -11.78 3.14
N ALA A 140 -4.31 -12.26 2.01
CA ALA A 140 -4.62 -13.67 1.79
C ALA A 140 -3.38 -14.55 1.87
N ARG A 141 -2.27 -14.15 1.24
CA ARG A 141 -0.97 -14.83 1.35
C ARG A 141 -0.42 -14.82 2.77
N ASN A 142 -0.66 -13.75 3.52
CA ASN A 142 -0.35 -13.67 4.94
C ASN A 142 -1.31 -14.51 5.80
N GLN A 143 -2.02 -15.48 5.21
CA GLN A 143 -3.01 -16.34 5.85
C GLN A 143 -4.10 -15.52 6.55
N LEU A 144 -4.47 -14.37 6.00
CA LEU A 144 -5.45 -13.45 6.60
C LEU A 144 -5.07 -12.99 8.00
N ARG A 145 -3.77 -12.97 8.32
CA ARG A 145 -3.25 -12.31 9.53
C ARG A 145 -3.11 -10.81 9.27
N PRO A 146 -3.39 -9.94 10.26
CA PRO A 146 -3.30 -8.50 10.09
C PRO A 146 -1.94 -8.06 9.53
N LEU A 147 -1.99 -7.20 8.51
CA LEU A 147 -0.81 -6.54 7.93
C LEU A 147 -0.82 -5.08 8.33
N TRP A 148 0.33 -4.58 8.79
CA TRP A 148 0.48 -3.15 9.04
C TRP A 148 0.67 -2.42 7.72
N ILE A 149 -0.05 -1.31 7.59
CA ILE A 149 -0.05 -0.45 6.42
C ILE A 149 0.52 0.90 6.83
N SER A 150 1.38 1.47 5.99
CA SER A 150 1.79 2.87 6.11
C SER A 150 1.41 3.67 4.87
N ASN A 151 1.06 4.94 5.08
CA ASN A 151 0.81 5.91 4.03
C ASN A 151 1.51 7.22 4.39
N VAL A 152 2.11 7.88 3.41
CA VAL A 152 2.78 9.18 3.56
C VAL A 152 2.22 10.07 2.47
N THR A 153 1.56 11.17 2.86
CA THR A 153 0.91 12.04 1.88
C THR A 153 0.56 13.41 2.47
N GLN A 154 0.45 14.41 1.61
CA GLN A 154 -0.18 15.69 1.90
C GLN A 154 -1.56 15.84 1.23
N VAL A 155 -2.07 14.79 0.58
CA VAL A 155 -3.31 14.84 -0.20
C VAL A 155 -4.52 14.43 0.64
N PRO A 156 -5.50 15.33 0.88
CA PRO A 156 -6.67 15.02 1.72
C PRO A 156 -7.47 13.81 1.24
N ALA A 157 -7.66 13.66 -0.08
CA ALA A 157 -8.37 12.51 -0.65
C ALA A 157 -7.71 11.17 -0.29
N VAL A 158 -6.37 11.13 -0.20
CA VAL A 158 -5.62 9.92 0.16
C VAL A 158 -5.71 9.67 1.67
N VAL A 159 -5.62 10.72 2.49
CA VAL A 159 -5.81 10.63 3.96
C VAL A 159 -7.18 10.03 4.29
N GLY A 160 -8.23 10.50 3.62
CA GLY A 160 -9.58 9.95 3.72
C GLY A 160 -9.66 8.50 3.24
N MET A 161 -9.16 8.21 2.04
CA MET A 161 -9.17 6.85 1.47
C MET A 161 -8.52 5.83 2.41
N VAL A 162 -7.36 6.15 2.98
CA VAL A 162 -6.67 5.25 3.93
C VAL A 162 -7.49 5.06 5.20
N SER A 163 -8.04 6.13 5.76
CA SER A 163 -8.87 6.08 6.96
C SER A 163 -10.16 5.28 6.76
N GLU A 164 -10.76 5.35 5.57
CA GLU A 164 -11.98 4.61 5.22
C GLU A 164 -11.69 3.13 4.89
N THR A 165 -10.46 2.82 4.45
CA THR A 165 -10.09 1.48 3.94
C THR A 165 -9.52 0.56 5.01
N PHE A 166 -8.69 1.10 5.91
CA PHE A 166 -7.92 0.28 6.86
C PHE A 166 -8.42 0.45 8.30
N SER A 167 -8.19 -0.58 9.12
CA SER A 167 -8.58 -0.59 10.52
C SER A 167 -7.56 0.13 11.39
N GLY A 168 -8.06 0.84 12.42
CA GLY A 168 -7.24 1.44 13.47
C GLY A 168 -6.23 2.47 12.95
N VAL A 169 -6.62 3.28 11.97
CA VAL A 169 -5.73 4.25 11.33
C VAL A 169 -5.43 5.42 12.27
N TYR A 170 -4.16 5.78 12.39
CA TYR A 170 -3.72 7.01 13.05
C TYR A 170 -2.55 7.65 12.29
N PRO A 171 -2.51 8.99 12.16
CA PRO A 171 -3.53 9.95 12.59
C PRO A 171 -4.69 10.08 11.59
N GLY A 172 -5.77 10.71 12.02
CA GLY A 172 -6.92 11.07 11.18
C GLY A 172 -8.00 11.79 11.98
N PRO A 173 -8.92 12.52 11.32
CA PRO A 173 -10.00 13.25 11.99
C PRO A 173 -11.17 12.37 12.41
N HIS A 174 -11.23 11.12 11.92
CA HIS A 174 -12.35 10.21 12.12
C HIS A 174 -12.50 9.79 13.59
N GLU A 175 -13.73 9.49 13.98
CA GLU A 175 -14.03 9.00 15.33
C GLU A 175 -13.25 7.71 15.63
N GLY A 176 -12.60 7.67 16.79
CA GLY A 176 -11.82 6.50 17.21
C GLY A 176 -10.37 6.48 16.72
N ALA A 177 -9.92 7.49 15.97
CA ALA A 177 -8.50 7.68 15.63
C ALA A 177 -7.67 7.84 16.91
N LYS A 178 -7.06 6.75 17.38
CA LYS A 178 -6.33 6.69 18.66
C LYS A 178 -4.89 6.28 18.44
N ARG A 179 -3.98 7.12 18.94
CA ARG A 179 -2.55 6.79 19.00
C ARG A 179 -2.32 5.70 20.02
N THR A 180 -1.79 4.56 19.58
CA THR A 180 -1.34 3.49 20.49
C THR A 180 0.18 3.47 20.59
N LEU A 181 0.73 2.79 21.61
CA LEU A 181 2.18 2.57 21.71
C LEU A 181 2.76 1.92 20.44
N ARG A 182 2.05 0.94 19.86
CA ARG A 182 2.45 0.33 18.58
C ARG A 182 2.61 1.34 17.45
N HIS A 183 1.68 2.28 17.30
CA HIS A 183 1.79 3.35 16.30
C HIS A 183 3.08 4.14 16.49
N VAL A 184 3.39 4.55 17.73
CA VAL A 184 4.60 5.31 18.04
C VAL A 184 5.86 4.52 17.72
N LEU A 185 5.94 3.25 18.15
CA LEU A 185 7.14 2.42 17.91
C LEU A 185 7.37 2.15 16.42
N LEU A 186 6.29 1.90 15.66
CA LEU A 186 6.35 1.72 14.21
C LEU A 186 6.84 3.00 13.53
N ALA A 187 6.21 4.14 13.83
CA ALA A 187 6.57 5.42 13.23
C ALA A 187 8.03 5.78 13.51
N ARG A 188 8.49 5.62 14.75
CA ARG A 188 9.91 5.83 15.13
C ARG A 188 10.86 4.99 14.28
N GLN A 189 10.59 3.70 14.11
CA GLN A 189 11.49 2.83 13.35
C GLN A 189 11.45 3.09 11.85
N ILE A 190 10.27 3.38 11.31
CA ILE A 190 10.10 3.79 9.92
C ILE A 190 10.93 5.05 9.66
N MET A 191 10.81 6.07 10.52
CA MET A 191 11.56 7.32 10.36
C MET A 191 13.05 7.17 10.67
N ALA A 192 13.46 6.21 11.48
CA ALA A 192 14.87 5.97 11.75
C ALA A 192 15.60 5.20 10.62
N ARG A 193 14.90 4.32 9.89
CA ARG A 193 15.56 3.36 8.97
C ARG A 193 15.04 3.39 7.53
N HIS A 194 13.81 3.84 7.32
CA HIS A 194 13.09 3.65 6.06
C HIS A 194 12.66 4.96 5.39
N ARG A 195 13.22 6.11 5.80
CA ARG A 195 12.97 7.41 5.16
C ARG A 195 13.16 7.40 3.65
N HIS A 196 14.17 6.69 3.16
CA HIS A 196 14.46 6.53 1.74
C HIS A 196 13.29 5.94 0.92
N VAL A 197 12.35 5.25 1.56
CA VAL A 197 11.14 4.70 0.90
C VAL A 197 10.22 5.83 0.40
N PHE A 198 10.25 6.99 1.06
CA PHE A 198 9.39 8.13 0.78
C PHE A 198 10.07 9.19 -0.12
N GLY A 199 11.36 9.02 -0.44
CA GLY A 199 12.13 10.02 -1.17
C GLY A 199 12.42 11.31 -0.38
N VAL A 200 12.30 11.27 0.96
CA VAL A 200 12.58 12.43 1.82
C VAL A 200 14.10 12.65 1.93
N GLY A 201 14.55 13.90 1.87
CA GLY A 201 15.95 14.27 2.07
C GLY A 201 16.36 14.18 3.54
N ASP A 202 17.66 14.28 3.84
CA ASP A 202 18.20 14.16 5.21
C ASP A 202 17.74 15.29 6.14
N ASP A 203 17.46 16.46 5.57
CA ASP A 203 16.98 17.68 6.23
C ASP A 203 15.49 17.60 6.64
N ALA A 204 14.74 16.60 6.18
CA ALA A 204 13.39 16.39 6.64
C ALA A 204 13.37 16.03 8.15
N GLY A 205 12.37 16.55 8.87
CA GLY A 205 12.16 16.30 10.29
C GLY A 205 11.01 15.32 10.53
N PHE A 206 10.82 14.91 11.78
CA PHE A 206 9.66 14.12 12.18
C PHE A 206 9.05 14.62 13.49
N ASP A 207 7.83 15.13 13.40
CA ASP A 207 6.99 15.45 14.54
C ASP A 207 6.22 14.20 14.98
N GLU A 208 6.76 13.52 15.99
CA GLU A 208 6.18 12.28 16.53
C GLU A 208 4.84 12.50 17.25
N ALA A 209 4.54 13.71 17.73
CA ALA A 209 3.26 13.95 18.38
C ALA A 209 2.13 13.88 17.34
N ARG A 210 2.35 14.51 16.19
CA ARG A 210 1.36 14.65 15.10
C ARG A 210 1.51 13.63 13.98
N PHE A 211 2.60 12.87 13.96
CA PHE A 211 3.02 11.99 12.87
C PHE A 211 3.17 12.76 11.55
N VAL A 212 3.82 13.91 11.62
CA VAL A 212 4.08 14.77 10.46
C VAL A 212 5.57 14.70 10.12
N ILE A 213 5.87 14.35 8.87
CA ILE A 213 7.20 14.47 8.30
C ILE A 213 7.32 15.90 7.79
N THR A 214 8.20 16.70 8.40
CA THR A 214 8.36 18.10 8.02
C THR A 214 9.36 18.22 6.88
N ASN A 215 9.08 19.10 5.90
CA ASN A 215 9.99 19.31 4.76
C ASN A 215 10.31 18.00 4.01
N ALA A 216 9.27 17.23 3.67
CA ALA A 216 9.35 15.88 3.11
C ALA A 216 9.79 15.83 1.63
N TYR A 217 9.79 16.97 0.93
CA TYR A 217 9.98 17.06 -0.51
C TYR A 217 11.33 17.70 -0.85
N THR A 218 12.44 17.04 -0.46
CA THR A 218 13.81 17.56 -0.63
C THR A 218 14.85 16.53 -1.09
N GLY A 219 14.49 15.25 -1.21
CA GLY A 219 15.42 14.17 -1.56
C GLY A 219 15.26 13.58 -2.96
N GLY A 220 14.14 13.84 -3.64
CA GLY A 220 13.76 13.14 -4.87
C GLY A 220 12.25 12.98 -5.04
N SER A 221 11.47 13.32 -4.02
CA SER A 221 10.02 13.45 -4.10
C SER A 221 9.58 14.84 -4.56
N ASP A 222 10.49 15.80 -4.81
CA ASP A 222 10.21 17.22 -5.07
C ASP A 222 9.09 17.47 -6.10
N ASP A 223 9.10 16.74 -7.22
CA ASP A 223 8.10 16.85 -8.30
C ASP A 223 6.69 16.39 -7.89
N LEU A 224 6.55 15.77 -6.72
CA LEU A 224 5.28 15.35 -6.13
C LEU A 224 4.69 16.40 -5.18
N LYS A 225 5.42 17.47 -4.86
CA LYS A 225 4.94 18.51 -3.96
C LYS A 225 3.72 19.21 -4.55
N LYS A 226 2.67 19.35 -3.76
CA LYS A 226 1.40 20.01 -4.13
C LYS A 226 1.14 21.18 -3.20
N THR A 227 0.48 22.20 -3.71
CA THR A 227 -0.17 23.18 -2.85
C THR A 227 -1.44 22.57 -2.25
N PHE A 228 -1.96 23.15 -1.17
CA PHE A 228 -3.26 22.72 -0.64
C PHE A 228 -4.33 22.81 -1.73
N ASP A 229 -4.37 23.90 -2.50
CA ASP A 229 -5.40 24.14 -3.52
C ASP A 229 -5.33 23.15 -4.68
N ASP A 230 -4.12 22.74 -5.09
CA ASP A 230 -3.92 21.73 -6.15
C ASP A 230 -4.13 20.29 -5.65
N ALA A 231 -4.08 20.06 -4.33
CA ALA A 231 -4.21 18.74 -3.76
C ALA A 231 -5.67 18.25 -3.88
N PRO A 232 -5.91 17.05 -4.46
CA PRO A 232 -7.25 16.48 -4.54
C PRO A 232 -7.95 16.43 -3.18
N LYS A 233 -9.13 17.06 -3.11
CA LYS A 233 -9.94 17.12 -1.89
C LYS A 233 -10.69 15.83 -1.68
N HIS A 234 -10.87 15.48 -0.42
CA HIS A 234 -11.78 14.43 -0.03
C HIS A 234 -13.23 14.94 -0.03
N ARG A 235 -14.17 14.04 -0.30
CA ARG A 235 -15.62 14.34 -0.29
C ARG A 235 -16.14 14.77 1.08
N GLN A 236 -15.53 14.27 2.16
CA GLN A 236 -15.86 14.64 3.54
C GLN A 236 -14.90 15.74 4.00
N ALA A 237 -15.45 16.88 4.42
CA ALA A 237 -14.68 18.09 4.72
C ALA A 237 -13.66 17.89 5.85
N GLU A 238 -13.95 17.04 6.84
CA GLU A 238 -13.09 16.79 8.00
C GLU A 238 -11.65 16.39 7.63
N TYR A 239 -11.45 15.66 6.53
CA TYR A 239 -10.11 15.28 6.05
C TYR A 239 -9.39 16.45 5.37
N ASN A 240 -10.14 17.31 4.69
CA ASN A 240 -9.59 18.54 4.11
C ASN A 240 -9.13 19.49 5.22
N ASP A 241 -9.97 19.67 6.24
CA ASP A 241 -9.71 20.55 7.38
C ASP A 241 -8.58 20.01 8.26
N PHE A 242 -8.50 18.68 8.42
CA PHE A 242 -7.38 18.01 9.08
C PHE A 242 -6.06 18.33 8.38
N CYS A 243 -5.96 18.09 7.07
CA CYS A 243 -4.73 18.36 6.34
C CYS A 243 -4.36 19.85 6.34
N ALA A 244 -5.34 20.74 6.16
CA ALA A 244 -5.12 22.19 6.19
C ALA A 244 -4.57 22.68 7.53
N ARG A 245 -4.99 22.07 8.64
CA ARG A 245 -4.56 22.42 9.99
C ARG A 245 -3.21 21.80 10.37
N GLU A 246 -2.99 20.54 10.02
CA GLU A 246 -1.83 19.78 10.49
C GLU A 246 -0.57 20.01 9.64
N LEU A 247 -0.72 20.35 8.35
CA LEU A 247 0.39 20.38 7.39
C LEU A 247 0.74 21.81 6.95
N ASP A 248 2.04 22.10 6.93
CA ASP A 248 2.58 23.25 6.22
C ASP A 248 2.92 22.85 4.77
N TYR A 249 2.03 23.19 3.84
CA TYR A 249 2.20 22.92 2.41
C TYR A 249 3.33 23.75 1.77
N ALA A 250 3.63 24.93 2.32
CA ALA A 250 4.70 25.79 1.81
C ALA A 250 6.06 25.17 2.15
N ARG A 251 6.23 24.65 3.37
CA ARG A 251 7.37 23.84 3.76
C ARG A 251 7.39 22.49 3.02
N GLY A 252 6.22 21.89 2.79
CA GLY A 252 6.08 20.59 2.15
C GLY A 252 6.05 19.47 3.18
N ASP A 253 5.09 19.55 4.09
CA ASP A 253 4.88 18.52 5.11
C ASP A 253 4.01 17.38 4.59
N ASP A 254 4.28 16.15 5.04
CA ASP A 254 3.42 14.99 4.81
C ASP A 254 2.95 14.39 6.14
N VAL A 255 1.73 13.83 6.15
CA VAL A 255 1.27 13.01 7.27
C VAL A 255 1.67 11.54 7.06
N LEU A 256 2.25 10.92 8.08
CA LEU A 256 2.51 9.48 8.16
C LEU A 256 1.34 8.79 8.86
N GLN A 257 0.45 8.17 8.08
CA GLN A 257 -0.61 7.34 8.62
C GLN A 257 -0.16 5.89 8.74
N LEU A 258 -0.56 5.26 9.84
CA LEU A 258 -0.38 3.85 10.11
C LEU A 258 -1.73 3.22 10.43
N GLY A 259 -1.99 2.03 9.87
CA GLY A 259 -3.22 1.27 10.11
C GLY A 259 -3.02 -0.20 9.82
N GLN A 260 -4.10 -0.97 9.75
CA GLN A 260 -4.05 -2.40 9.48
C GLN A 260 -5.00 -2.84 8.38
N MET A 261 -4.51 -3.71 7.50
CA MET A 261 -5.36 -4.60 6.71
C MET A 261 -5.64 -5.85 7.55
N ASP A 262 -6.86 -5.95 8.06
CA ASP A 262 -7.40 -7.11 8.78
C ASP A 262 -8.69 -7.63 8.12
N LEU A 263 -9.34 -8.62 8.72
CA LEU A 263 -10.59 -9.18 8.18
C LEU A 263 -11.73 -8.15 8.15
N ALA A 264 -11.76 -7.19 9.07
CA ALA A 264 -12.80 -6.17 9.10
C ALA A 264 -12.58 -5.14 7.98
N ALA A 265 -11.33 -4.71 7.77
CA ALA A 265 -10.92 -3.87 6.65
C ALA A 265 -11.18 -4.59 5.32
N ALA A 266 -10.72 -5.83 5.15
CA ALA A 266 -10.93 -6.61 3.94
C ALA A 266 -12.42 -6.86 3.67
N GLY A 267 -13.21 -7.14 4.71
CA GLY A 267 -14.66 -7.32 4.60
C GLY A 267 -15.38 -6.04 4.21
N SER A 268 -15.07 -4.91 4.85
CA SER A 268 -15.62 -3.59 4.51
C SER A 268 -15.28 -3.20 3.08
N TYR A 269 -14.04 -3.49 2.66
CA TYR A 269 -13.55 -3.22 1.32
C TYR A 269 -14.24 -4.08 0.26
N LEU A 270 -14.43 -5.39 0.51
CA LEU A 270 -15.13 -6.30 -0.41
C LEU A 270 -16.63 -6.06 -0.47
N THR A 271 -17.27 -5.73 0.65
CA THR A 271 -18.71 -5.44 0.72
C THR A 271 -19.07 -4.11 0.08
N GLY A 272 -18.14 -3.14 0.04
CA GLY A 272 -18.31 -1.90 -0.73
C GLY A 272 -18.53 -2.11 -2.24
N ALA A 273 -18.08 -3.25 -2.78
CA ALA A 273 -18.29 -3.64 -4.17
C ALA A 273 -19.61 -4.41 -4.42
N VAL A 274 -20.36 -4.77 -3.36
CA VAL A 274 -21.59 -5.56 -3.44
C VAL A 274 -22.80 -4.70 -3.01
N PRO A 275 -23.91 -4.66 -3.76
CA PRO A 275 -25.08 -3.86 -3.40
C PRO A 275 -25.62 -4.19 -2.01
N ARG A 276 -25.90 -3.15 -1.20
CA ARG A 276 -26.47 -3.25 0.14
C ARG A 276 -27.84 -3.95 0.08
N GLY A 277 -28.04 -4.97 0.93
CA GLY A 277 -29.30 -5.73 1.02
C GLY A 277 -29.37 -7.00 0.16
N SER A 278 -28.31 -7.36 -0.58
CA SER A 278 -28.26 -8.62 -1.32
C SER A 278 -27.96 -9.83 -0.43
N LEU A 279 -28.56 -10.99 -0.74
CA LEU A 279 -28.24 -12.28 -0.12
C LEU A 279 -26.75 -12.64 -0.24
N ALA A 280 -26.08 -12.14 -1.29
CA ALA A 280 -24.64 -12.27 -1.48
C ALA A 280 -23.83 -11.55 -0.38
N GLY A 281 -24.28 -10.37 0.08
CA GLY A 281 -23.64 -9.66 1.17
C GLY A 281 -23.75 -10.41 2.50
N LEU A 282 -24.90 -11.02 2.79
CA LEU A 282 -25.10 -11.86 3.97
C LEU A 282 -24.26 -13.15 3.91
N ALA A 283 -24.19 -13.80 2.75
CA ALA A 283 -23.35 -14.98 2.55
C ALA A 283 -21.86 -14.65 2.72
N LEU A 284 -21.40 -13.50 2.23
CA LEU A 284 -20.03 -13.02 2.40
C LEU A 284 -19.72 -12.74 3.88
N ALA A 285 -20.62 -12.07 4.59
CA ALA A 285 -20.46 -11.80 6.02
C ALA A 285 -20.43 -13.10 6.85
N GLY A 286 -21.33 -14.04 6.58
CA GLY A 286 -21.33 -15.36 7.21
C GLY A 286 -20.06 -16.16 6.92
N GLY A 287 -19.60 -16.15 5.67
CA GLY A 287 -18.33 -16.76 5.26
C GLY A 287 -17.12 -16.16 5.98
N LEU A 288 -17.06 -14.84 6.12
CA LEU A 288 -16.01 -14.15 6.88
C LEU A 288 -16.00 -14.56 8.36
N VAL A 289 -17.17 -14.70 8.99
CA VAL A 289 -17.27 -15.15 10.39
C VAL A 289 -16.78 -16.58 10.55
N VAL A 290 -17.19 -17.51 9.68
CA VAL A 290 -16.72 -18.90 9.69
C VAL A 290 -15.21 -18.96 9.47
N LEU A 291 -14.70 -18.19 8.52
CA LEU A 291 -13.28 -18.09 8.21
C LEU A 291 -12.50 -17.57 9.43
N GLN A 292 -12.97 -16.51 10.06
CA GLN A 292 -12.34 -15.88 11.23
C GLN A 292 -12.34 -16.76 12.47
N ARG A 293 -13.46 -17.43 12.75
CA ARG A 293 -13.68 -18.12 14.04
C ARG A 293 -13.30 -19.60 14.02
N LEU A 294 -13.33 -20.25 12.85
CA LEU A 294 -13.12 -21.69 12.74
C LEU A 294 -11.92 -22.03 11.87
N ALA A 295 -11.89 -21.58 10.61
CA ALA A 295 -10.86 -22.02 9.67
C ALA A 295 -9.48 -21.40 9.96
N LEU A 296 -9.41 -20.09 10.21
CA LEU A 296 -8.13 -19.40 10.43
C LEU A 296 -7.40 -19.84 11.71
N PRO A 297 -8.07 -20.00 12.86
CA PRO A 297 -7.40 -20.53 14.05
C PRO A 297 -6.77 -21.90 13.80
N LEU A 298 -7.47 -22.80 13.09
CA LEU A 298 -6.97 -24.13 12.74
C LEU A 298 -5.77 -24.04 11.78
N ILE A 299 -5.89 -23.25 10.71
CA ILE A 299 -4.80 -23.04 9.73
C ILE A 299 -3.58 -22.46 10.43
N HIS A 300 -3.74 -21.39 11.20
CA HIS A 300 -2.64 -20.74 11.89
C HIS A 300 -1.97 -21.71 12.88
N TRP A 301 -2.76 -22.53 13.58
CA TRP A 301 -2.23 -23.46 14.58
C TRP A 301 -1.43 -24.59 13.93
N SER A 302 -1.87 -25.04 12.75
CA SER A 302 -1.17 -26.04 11.94
C SER A 302 0.10 -25.51 11.26
N ASP A 303 0.24 -24.19 11.07
CA ASP A 303 1.43 -23.59 10.46
C ASP A 303 2.62 -23.61 11.42
N THR A 304 3.54 -24.55 11.19
CA THR A 304 4.76 -24.73 11.97
C THR A 304 5.88 -23.75 11.60
N ARG A 305 5.76 -22.99 10.51
CA ARG A 305 6.83 -22.13 9.98
C ARG A 305 6.86 -20.74 10.61
N ARG A 306 5.85 -20.35 11.38
CA ARG A 306 5.75 -19.03 12.02
C ARG A 306 5.64 -19.09 13.53
N GLN A 307 6.30 -18.14 14.18
CA GLN A 307 6.35 -18.02 15.63
C GLN A 307 4.97 -17.72 16.23
N TRP A 308 4.63 -18.39 17.34
CA TRP A 308 3.40 -18.19 18.08
C TRP A 308 3.67 -17.55 19.45
N SER A 309 4.36 -16.41 19.44
CA SER A 309 4.75 -15.64 20.63
C SER A 309 5.24 -16.56 21.77
N ILE A 310 4.68 -16.46 22.98
CA ILE A 310 5.06 -17.28 24.15
C ILE A 310 4.67 -18.77 24.03
N LEU A 311 3.72 -19.12 23.17
CA LEU A 311 3.21 -20.49 23.04
C LEU A 311 4.09 -21.37 22.13
N ARG A 312 4.89 -20.75 21.27
CA ARG A 312 5.93 -21.44 20.49
C ARG A 312 7.08 -20.45 20.21
N PRO A 313 8.02 -20.27 21.16
CA PRO A 313 9.20 -19.45 20.94
C PRO A 313 10.05 -20.06 19.82
N TRP A 314 10.61 -19.21 18.96
CA TRP A 314 11.55 -19.64 17.94
C TRP A 314 12.80 -20.19 18.64
N LYS A 315 13.17 -21.44 18.33
CA LYS A 315 14.48 -21.97 18.67
C LYS A 315 15.38 -21.74 17.44
N PRO A 316 16.56 -21.13 17.62
CA PRO A 316 17.50 -20.86 16.54
C PRO A 316 17.94 -22.15 15.84
#